data_AF-A0A932D856-F1
#
_entry.id   AF-A0A932D856-F1
#
_cell.length_a   1.000
_cell.length_b   1.000
_cell.length_c   1.000
_cell.angle_alpha   90.00
_cell.angle_beta   90.00
_cell.angle_gamma   90.00
#
_symmetry.space_group_name_H-M   'P 1'
#
loop_
_entity.id
_entity.type
_entity.pdbx_description
1 polymer ?
#
loop_
_entity_poly.entity_id
_entity_poly.type
_entity_poly.pdbx_seq_one_letter_code
_entity_poly.pdbx_strand_id
1 'polypeptide(L)'
;MTHHRPTTVTLLTLVTSWLLCTAQAQDRTADPTGTWKWSFTTQNGDTINASVKLKSEGGKLTGAFTGRDGAESPVQDAALTGSELSFKVTRERDGQRRTTTYKGKITGDTIKGTMTFVRDGEERGRDWEAKREPGTAQGAAASASGAAQFAGTWTWTFTPPNGQAIDLRLKLKQDGDKLGGVLIRNENERPISDPQVKGEELSFKVIRERDGRTVTAKYNGTLSGDTIKGKMESDYSGQPQTFDWEAKREKAAVASAAGTWQWTLSFQGQDIEVTLKLQQDGEKLTGVSSVGGGNEANIEDGWLRGGEISYTVTRERDGQKLTAKYKGKLEGDKITGKLTSNFSGEERTLDWNAKRVKP
;
A
#
# COMPACT_ATOMS: atom_id res chain seq x y z
N MET A 1 -62.95 51.28 9.01
CA MET A 1 -62.51 50.74 7.70
C MET A 1 -61.45 51.66 7.16
N THR A 2 -60.17 51.32 7.35
CA THR A 2 -59.04 51.97 6.67
C THR A 2 -57.79 51.16 7.01
N HIS A 3 -57.32 50.37 6.05
CA HIS A 3 -56.07 49.63 6.13
C HIS A 3 -54.88 50.60 6.14
N HIS A 4 -54.05 50.53 7.19
CA HIS A 4 -52.67 51.02 7.14
C HIS A 4 -51.76 49.91 6.62
N ARG A 5 -51.05 50.18 5.52
CA ARG A 5 -49.82 49.44 5.17
C ARG A 5 -48.68 49.99 6.02
N PRO A 6 -47.77 49.11 6.46
CA PRO A 6 -46.35 49.43 6.31
C PRO A 6 -45.57 48.34 5.60
N THR A 7 -44.68 48.83 4.76
CA THR A 7 -43.64 48.18 3.96
C THR A 7 -42.81 47.17 4.77
N THR A 8 -42.80 45.91 4.34
CA THR A 8 -41.85 44.91 4.87
C THR A 8 -40.61 44.90 3.98
N VAL A 9 -39.48 45.33 4.54
CA VAL A 9 -38.14 45.19 3.95
C VAL A 9 -37.66 43.78 4.29
N THR A 10 -37.57 42.91 3.30
CA THR A 10 -37.00 41.56 3.46
C THR A 10 -35.48 41.66 3.45
N LEU A 11 -34.86 41.47 4.61
CA LEU A 11 -33.41 41.35 4.75
C LEU A 11 -32.99 39.91 4.40
N LEU A 12 -32.26 39.76 3.29
CA LEU A 12 -31.72 38.48 2.81
C LEU A 12 -30.45 38.14 3.61
N THR A 13 -30.56 37.31 4.65
CA THR A 13 -29.39 36.73 5.32
C THR A 13 -28.82 35.57 4.51
N LEU A 14 -27.66 35.82 3.88
CA LEU A 14 -26.84 34.83 3.20
C LEU A 14 -26.14 33.95 4.26
N VAL A 15 -26.52 32.67 4.36
CA VAL A 15 -25.79 31.69 5.18
C VAL A 15 -24.79 30.96 4.26
N THR A 16 -23.53 31.37 4.30
CA THR A 16 -22.42 30.67 3.68
C THR A 16 -21.97 29.52 4.58
N SER A 17 -22.43 28.30 4.29
CA SER A 17 -21.90 27.08 4.91
C SER A 17 -20.51 26.75 4.36
N TRP A 18 -19.48 26.95 5.17
CA TRP A 18 -18.18 26.33 4.98
C TRP A 18 -18.30 24.81 5.23
N LEU A 19 -18.17 24.01 4.16
CA LEU A 19 -17.87 22.59 4.31
C LEU A 19 -16.41 22.46 4.73
N LEU A 20 -16.15 22.24 6.02
CA LEU A 20 -14.86 21.71 6.48
C LEU A 20 -14.72 20.30 5.89
N CYS A 21 -13.79 20.15 4.95
CA CYS A 21 -13.30 18.84 4.54
C CYS A 21 -12.46 18.29 5.68
N THR A 22 -13.07 17.55 6.61
CA THR A 22 -12.32 16.70 7.54
C THR A 22 -11.78 15.54 6.71
N ALA A 23 -10.51 15.63 6.30
CA ALA A 23 -9.76 14.48 5.85
C ALA A 23 -9.79 13.45 6.98
N GLN A 24 -10.62 12.41 6.86
CA GLN A 24 -10.51 11.25 7.74
C GLN A 24 -9.17 10.59 7.38
N ALA A 25 -8.16 10.84 8.21
CA ALA A 25 -6.98 9.99 8.25
C ALA A 25 -7.51 8.58 8.54
N GLN A 26 -7.47 7.69 7.54
CA GLN A 26 -7.60 6.26 7.80
C GLN A 26 -6.51 5.92 8.82
N ASP A 27 -6.91 5.62 10.05
CA ASP A 27 -6.02 5.15 11.11
C ASP A 27 -5.35 3.86 10.63
N ARG A 28 -4.18 4.00 10.01
CA ARG A 28 -3.29 2.87 9.76
C ARG A 28 -2.81 2.40 11.12
N THR A 29 -3.18 1.16 11.48
CA THR A 29 -2.62 0.45 12.63
C THR A 29 -1.09 0.54 12.58
N ALA A 30 -0.46 1.03 13.65
CA ALA A 30 0.99 1.20 13.69
C ALA A 30 1.70 -0.15 13.71
N ASP A 31 2.86 -0.29 13.08
CA ASP A 31 3.64 -1.52 13.16
C ASP A 31 4.45 -1.57 14.47
N PRO A 32 4.19 -2.51 15.39
CA PRO A 32 4.90 -2.62 16.67
C PRO A 32 6.19 -3.43 16.58
N THR A 33 6.47 -4.04 15.44
CA THR A 33 7.50 -5.08 15.35
C THR A 33 8.93 -4.52 15.30
N GLY A 34 9.89 -5.37 15.64
CA GLY A 34 11.31 -5.07 15.61
C GLY A 34 11.92 -4.73 16.96
N THR A 35 13.16 -4.26 16.94
CA THR A 35 13.95 -4.01 18.14
C THR A 35 13.85 -2.54 18.51
N TRP A 36 13.30 -2.26 19.68
CA TRP A 36 13.15 -0.91 20.21
C TRP A 36 14.14 -0.71 21.34
N LYS A 37 14.90 0.39 21.31
CA LYS A 37 15.96 0.69 22.28
C LYS A 37 15.67 2.01 22.99
N TRP A 38 15.89 2.03 24.30
CA TRP A 38 15.83 3.24 25.11
C TRP A 38 16.85 3.17 26.23
N SER A 39 17.08 4.32 26.86
CA SER A 39 17.88 4.41 28.06
C SER A 39 17.16 5.24 29.12
N PHE A 40 17.48 4.98 30.37
CA PHE A 40 16.97 5.79 31.48
C PHE A 40 17.99 5.86 32.61
N THR A 41 18.04 7.00 33.29
CA THR A 41 18.95 7.23 34.41
C THR A 41 18.27 6.88 35.73
N THR A 42 18.92 6.05 36.55
CA THR A 42 18.44 5.72 37.90
C THR A 42 18.63 6.90 38.85
N GLN A 43 18.02 6.85 40.04
CA GLN A 43 18.23 7.86 41.08
C GLN A 43 19.71 7.99 41.51
N ASN A 44 20.51 6.95 41.30
CA ASN A 44 21.92 6.92 41.66
C ASN A 44 22.84 7.46 40.54
N GLY A 45 22.27 7.95 39.43
CA GLY A 45 23.03 8.46 38.28
C GLY A 45 23.41 7.41 37.24
N ASP A 46 23.21 6.12 37.49
CA ASP A 46 23.49 5.06 36.51
C ASP A 46 22.54 5.16 35.29
N THR A 47 23.10 5.16 34.08
CA THR A 47 22.34 4.98 32.84
C THR A 47 22.12 3.50 32.57
N ILE A 48 20.86 3.09 32.46
CA ILE A 48 20.47 1.73 32.07
C ILE A 48 20.01 1.75 30.62
N ASN A 49 20.61 0.91 29.79
CA ASN A 49 20.11 0.63 28.44
C ASN A 49 19.13 -0.54 28.51
N ALA A 50 18.02 -0.41 27.81
CA ALA A 50 17.01 -1.45 27.68
C ALA A 50 16.61 -1.62 26.22
N SER A 51 16.19 -2.82 25.87
CA SER A 51 15.58 -3.08 24.57
C SER A 51 14.40 -4.03 24.68
N VAL A 52 13.51 -3.95 23.70
CA VAL A 52 12.48 -4.97 23.49
C VAL A 52 12.45 -5.35 22.01
N LYS A 53 12.53 -6.65 21.72
CA LYS A 53 12.35 -7.21 20.39
C LYS A 53 10.91 -7.72 20.29
N LEU A 54 10.09 -7.05 19.49
CA LEU A 54 8.68 -7.38 19.27
C LEU A 54 8.48 -8.09 17.94
N LYS A 55 7.63 -9.11 17.93
CA LYS A 55 7.32 -9.93 16.77
C LYS A 55 5.81 -10.11 16.64
N SER A 56 5.27 -9.96 15.44
CA SER A 56 3.86 -10.27 15.15
C SER A 56 3.80 -11.56 14.33
N GLU A 57 3.12 -12.58 14.86
CA GLU A 57 2.91 -13.87 14.19
C GLU A 57 1.50 -14.41 14.45
N GLY A 58 0.78 -14.77 13.39
CA GLY A 58 -0.57 -15.35 13.49
C GLY A 58 -1.57 -14.45 14.24
N GLY A 59 -1.43 -13.13 14.12
CA GLY A 59 -2.25 -12.15 14.83
C GLY A 59 -1.89 -11.94 16.31
N LYS A 60 -0.83 -12.57 16.81
CA LYS A 60 -0.33 -12.40 18.19
C LYS A 60 0.95 -11.57 18.20
N LEU A 61 1.00 -10.61 19.12
CA LEU A 61 2.21 -9.85 19.42
C LEU A 61 2.98 -10.58 20.53
N THR A 62 4.25 -10.90 20.26
CA THR A 62 5.17 -11.53 21.20
C THR A 62 6.47 -10.75 21.26
N GLY A 63 7.35 -11.06 22.21
CA GLY A 63 8.66 -10.43 22.23
C GLY A 63 9.57 -10.87 23.36
N ALA A 64 10.79 -10.35 23.33
CA ALA A 64 11.79 -10.53 24.36
C ALA A 64 12.31 -9.16 24.81
N PHE A 65 12.27 -8.90 26.10
CA PHE A 65 12.81 -7.71 26.74
C PHE A 65 14.21 -8.00 27.29
N THR A 66 15.18 -7.12 27.01
CA THR A 66 16.54 -7.21 27.53
C THR A 66 16.81 -6.05 28.49
N GLY A 67 17.15 -6.38 29.74
CA GLY A 67 17.42 -5.41 30.81
C GLY A 67 18.91 -5.13 31.07
N ARG A 68 19.21 -4.54 32.24
CA ARG A 68 20.56 -4.15 32.69
C ARG A 68 21.55 -5.33 32.75
N ASP A 69 21.05 -6.51 33.07
CA ASP A 69 21.79 -7.76 33.23
C ASP A 69 22.04 -8.49 31.91
N GLY A 70 21.49 -7.99 30.80
CA GLY A 70 21.58 -8.66 29.50
C GLY A 70 20.71 -9.92 29.39
N ALA A 71 20.00 -10.30 30.44
CA ALA A 71 19.09 -11.43 30.42
C ALA A 71 17.82 -11.07 29.64
N GLU A 72 17.32 -12.01 28.85
CA GLU A 72 16.06 -11.87 28.13
C GLU A 72 14.90 -12.35 29.00
N SER A 73 13.86 -11.51 29.12
CA SER A 73 12.58 -11.86 29.74
C SER A 73 11.49 -11.85 28.69
N PRO A 74 10.60 -12.86 28.66
CA PRO A 74 9.51 -12.89 27.69
C PRO A 74 8.54 -11.73 27.94
N VAL A 75 8.06 -11.14 26.87
CA VAL A 75 6.97 -10.17 26.89
C VAL A 75 5.65 -10.91 27.13
N GLN A 76 4.85 -10.39 28.06
CA GLN A 76 3.54 -10.92 28.46
C GLN A 76 2.44 -9.91 28.13
N ASP A 77 1.22 -10.38 27.92
CA ASP A 77 0.03 -9.54 27.67
C ASP A 77 0.24 -8.43 26.63
N ALA A 78 1.03 -8.72 25.58
CA ALA A 78 1.29 -7.74 24.54
C ALA A 78 0.05 -7.52 23.67
N ALA A 79 -0.37 -6.26 23.57
CA ALA A 79 -1.53 -5.84 22.80
C ALA A 79 -1.23 -4.54 22.04
N LEU A 80 -1.80 -4.42 20.85
CA LEU A 80 -1.78 -3.22 20.04
C LEU A 80 -3.21 -2.86 19.64
N THR A 81 -3.63 -1.62 19.90
CA THR A 81 -4.91 -1.07 19.46
C THR A 81 -4.66 0.22 18.70
N GLY A 82 -4.81 0.18 17.36
CA GLY A 82 -4.43 1.30 16.49
C GLY A 82 -2.93 1.60 16.58
N SER A 83 -2.56 2.67 17.29
CA SER A 83 -1.16 3.05 17.57
C SER A 83 -0.75 2.89 19.03
N GLU A 84 -1.64 2.39 19.89
CA GLU A 84 -1.37 2.18 21.32
C GLU A 84 -0.87 0.76 21.59
N LEU A 85 0.38 0.67 22.06
CA LEU A 85 1.05 -0.55 22.46
C LEU A 85 1.00 -0.70 23.99
N SER A 86 0.69 -1.90 24.47
CA SER A 86 0.85 -2.27 25.87
C SER A 86 1.47 -3.66 26.00
N PHE A 87 2.28 -3.86 27.03
CA PHE A 87 2.84 -5.17 27.36
C PHE A 87 3.37 -5.20 28.80
N LYS A 88 3.64 -6.40 29.32
CA LYS A 88 4.22 -6.63 30.64
C LYS A 88 5.52 -7.40 30.54
N VAL A 89 6.42 -7.15 31.49
CA VAL A 89 7.65 -7.91 31.67
C VAL A 89 7.75 -8.32 33.13
N THR A 90 7.82 -9.62 33.40
CA THR A 90 8.04 -10.15 34.74
C THR A 90 9.48 -10.64 34.85
N ARG A 91 10.24 -10.03 35.76
CA ARG A 91 11.64 -10.38 36.06
C ARG A 91 11.72 -11.02 37.44
N GLU A 92 12.58 -12.02 37.57
CA GLU A 92 12.89 -12.66 38.85
C GLU A 92 14.34 -12.37 39.21
N ARG A 93 14.55 -11.77 40.38
CA ARG A 93 15.88 -11.44 40.89
C ARG A 93 15.90 -11.71 42.39
N ASP A 94 16.88 -12.47 42.85
CA ASP A 94 17.07 -12.81 44.26
C ASP A 94 15.80 -13.43 44.90
N GLY A 95 15.09 -14.28 44.15
CA GLY A 95 13.83 -14.91 44.57
C GLY A 95 12.61 -13.98 44.59
N GLN A 96 12.77 -12.71 44.24
CA GLN A 96 11.66 -11.76 44.13
C GLN A 96 11.20 -11.59 42.69
N ARG A 97 9.91 -11.84 42.44
CA ARG A 97 9.26 -11.57 41.16
C ARG A 97 8.77 -10.12 41.12
N ARG A 98 9.16 -9.38 40.09
CA ARG A 98 8.71 -8.00 39.84
C ARG A 98 8.16 -7.88 38.43
N THR A 99 6.91 -7.43 38.34
CA THR A 99 6.26 -7.14 37.06
C THR A 99 6.33 -5.65 36.78
N THR A 100 6.70 -5.30 35.56
CA THR A 100 6.66 -3.94 35.01
C THR A 100 5.68 -3.92 33.86
N THR A 101 4.72 -2.98 33.89
CA THR A 101 3.77 -2.76 32.78
C THR A 101 4.26 -1.60 31.95
N TYR A 102 4.28 -1.76 30.64
CA TYR A 102 4.63 -0.74 29.67
C TYR A 102 3.39 -0.36 28.85
N LYS A 103 3.13 0.93 28.71
CA LYS A 103 2.19 1.48 27.74
C LYS A 103 2.90 2.54 26.92
N GLY A 104 2.57 2.65 25.64
CA GLY A 104 3.10 3.72 24.79
C GLY A 104 2.40 3.83 23.45
N LYS A 105 2.52 5.00 22.83
CA LYS A 105 2.01 5.29 21.49
C LYS A 105 3.15 5.22 20.48
N ILE A 106 2.93 4.48 19.40
CA ILE A 106 3.86 4.35 18.28
C ILE A 106 3.63 5.52 17.31
N THR A 107 4.69 6.20 16.91
CA THR A 107 4.67 7.22 15.85
C THR A 107 5.94 7.06 15.02
N GLY A 108 5.80 6.44 13.84
CA GLY A 108 6.94 6.05 13.01
C GLY A 108 7.89 5.09 13.74
N ASP A 109 9.16 5.49 13.88
CA ASP A 109 10.21 4.76 14.58
C ASP A 109 10.43 5.21 16.02
N THR A 110 9.41 5.82 16.63
CA THR A 110 9.43 6.23 18.04
C THR A 110 8.25 5.65 18.81
N ILE A 111 8.50 5.17 20.03
CA ILE A 111 7.47 4.87 21.02
C ILE A 111 7.65 5.84 22.17
N LYS A 112 6.58 6.56 22.54
CA LYS A 112 6.55 7.35 23.77
C LYS A 112 5.47 6.83 24.68
N GLY A 113 5.77 6.71 25.96
CA GLY A 113 4.77 6.24 26.90
C GLY A 113 5.26 6.20 28.34
N THR A 114 4.55 5.44 29.16
CA THR A 114 4.78 5.36 30.60
C THR A 114 4.94 3.89 31.00
N MET A 115 5.95 3.60 31.80
CA MET A 115 6.10 2.31 32.48
C MET A 115 5.68 2.44 33.93
N THR A 116 5.02 1.41 34.46
CA THR A 116 4.57 1.32 35.85
C THR A 116 5.13 0.07 36.51
N PHE A 117 5.58 0.20 37.75
CA PHE A 117 6.14 -0.89 38.54
C PHE A 117 5.87 -0.66 40.03
N VAL A 118 5.77 -1.75 40.79
CA VAL A 118 5.62 -1.68 42.25
C VAL A 118 6.98 -1.71 42.91
N ARG A 119 7.24 -0.75 43.81
CA ARG A 119 8.45 -0.71 44.63
C ARG A 119 8.04 -0.31 46.05
N ASP A 120 8.36 -1.17 47.02
CA ASP A 120 8.00 -0.99 48.45
C ASP A 120 6.49 -0.97 48.71
N GLY A 121 5.72 -1.73 47.91
CA GLY A 121 4.25 -1.77 48.02
C GLY A 121 3.52 -0.61 47.32
N GLU A 122 4.25 0.41 46.85
CA GLU A 122 3.68 1.54 46.10
C GLU A 122 3.87 1.37 44.60
N GLU A 123 2.84 1.72 43.82
CA GLU A 123 2.93 1.84 42.37
C GLU A 123 3.67 3.12 42.00
N ARG A 124 4.69 2.99 41.15
CA ARG A 124 5.50 4.10 40.65
C ARG A 124 5.52 4.06 39.12
N GLY A 125 5.53 5.25 38.52
CA GLY A 125 5.54 5.43 37.07
C GLY A 125 6.76 6.20 36.58
N ARG A 126 7.18 5.96 35.34
CA ARG A 126 8.16 6.79 34.64
C ARG A 126 7.89 6.81 33.14
N ASP A 127 8.07 7.97 32.52
CA ASP A 127 8.04 8.07 31.08
C ASP A 127 9.27 7.43 30.41
N TRP A 128 9.04 6.88 29.24
CA TRP A 128 10.08 6.28 28.42
C TRP A 128 9.86 6.67 26.96
N GLU A 129 10.98 6.83 26.26
CA GLU A 129 11.00 7.06 24.82
C GLU A 129 11.95 6.05 24.20
N ALA A 130 11.43 5.17 23.34
CA ALA A 130 12.23 4.21 22.60
C ALA A 130 12.29 4.56 21.13
N LYS A 131 13.44 4.27 20.52
CA LYS A 131 13.67 4.36 19.09
C LYS A 131 13.81 2.98 18.47
N ARG A 132 13.22 2.79 17.30
CA ARG A 132 13.37 1.54 16.54
C ARG A 132 14.79 1.44 16.00
N GLU A 133 15.39 0.28 16.14
CA GLU A 133 16.67 -0.03 15.51
C GLU A 133 16.45 -0.22 13.99
N PRO A 134 17.19 0.49 13.12
CA PRO A 134 17.03 0.38 11.68
C PRO A 134 17.14 -1.07 11.18
N GLY A 135 16.26 -1.46 10.24
CA GLY A 135 16.28 -2.81 9.65
C GLY A 135 15.82 -3.95 10.57
N THR A 136 15.28 -3.64 11.76
CA THR A 136 14.81 -4.68 12.71
C THR A 136 13.31 -4.90 12.71
N ALA A 137 12.52 -4.02 12.08
CA ALA A 137 11.08 -4.22 11.94
C ALA A 137 10.80 -5.61 11.35
N GLN A 138 10.08 -6.44 12.10
CA GLN A 138 9.66 -7.74 11.62
C GLN A 138 8.37 -7.51 10.85
N GLY A 139 8.51 -7.06 9.59
CA GLY A 139 7.40 -6.89 8.67
C GLY A 139 6.36 -7.98 8.91
N ALA A 140 5.16 -7.56 9.32
CA ALA A 140 4.12 -8.38 9.91
C ALA A 140 4.12 -9.81 9.33
N ALA A 141 4.28 -10.85 10.16
CA ALA A 141 4.17 -12.20 9.62
C ALA A 141 2.75 -12.40 9.10
N ALA A 142 2.69 -12.60 7.78
CA ALA A 142 1.59 -13.18 7.02
C ALA A 142 0.19 -12.67 7.38
N SER A 143 -0.09 -11.42 7.05
CA SER A 143 -1.32 -11.19 6.27
C SER A 143 -0.99 -11.56 4.84
N ALA A 144 -1.68 -12.54 4.28
CA ALA A 144 -1.57 -12.88 2.88
C ALA A 144 -1.98 -11.66 2.02
N SER A 145 -1.00 -10.84 1.61
CA SER A 145 -1.15 -9.89 0.50
C SER A 145 0.17 -9.55 -0.20
N GLY A 146 1.22 -10.36 -0.04
CA GLY A 146 2.55 -10.10 -0.61
C GLY A 146 2.86 -10.83 -1.91
N ALA A 147 1.87 -11.42 -2.60
CA ALA A 147 2.13 -12.34 -3.71
C ALA A 147 2.97 -11.76 -4.86
N ALA A 148 3.12 -10.43 -4.92
CA ALA A 148 3.90 -9.78 -5.96
C ALA A 148 4.32 -8.33 -5.61
N GLN A 149 4.65 -8.01 -4.34
CA GLN A 149 4.91 -6.62 -3.90
C GLN A 149 6.02 -5.90 -4.70
N PHE A 150 7.03 -6.65 -5.16
CA PHE A 150 8.12 -6.16 -5.98
C PHE A 150 7.87 -6.31 -7.48
N ALA A 151 6.85 -7.08 -7.89
CA ALA A 151 6.57 -7.28 -9.31
C ALA A 151 6.17 -5.97 -9.99
N GLY A 152 6.50 -5.86 -11.27
CA GLY A 152 6.27 -4.67 -12.07
C GLY A 152 7.57 -4.07 -12.59
N THR A 153 7.45 -2.89 -13.17
CA THR A 153 8.58 -2.18 -13.75
C THR A 153 8.95 -1.01 -12.86
N TRP A 154 10.24 -0.82 -12.63
CA TRP A 154 10.81 0.21 -11.77
C TRP A 154 11.80 1.02 -12.57
N THR A 155 11.79 2.35 -12.43
CA THR A 155 12.65 3.25 -13.19
C THR A 155 13.41 4.21 -12.30
N TRP A 156 14.65 4.50 -12.67
CA TRP A 156 15.47 5.56 -12.09
C TRP A 156 16.54 6.01 -13.07
N THR A 157 17.08 7.19 -12.83
CA THR A 157 18.23 7.72 -13.56
C THR A 157 19.43 7.71 -12.63
N PHE A 158 20.54 7.14 -13.09
CA PHE A 158 21.80 7.09 -12.36
C PHE A 158 22.85 7.94 -13.09
N THR A 159 23.44 8.91 -12.39
CA THR A 159 24.52 9.74 -12.92
C THR A 159 25.83 9.36 -12.20
N PRO A 160 26.77 8.70 -12.88
CA PRO A 160 28.09 8.43 -12.29
C PRO A 160 28.88 9.73 -12.10
N PRO A 161 29.82 9.81 -11.14
CA PRO A 161 30.54 11.04 -10.79
C PRO A 161 31.18 11.80 -11.96
N ASN A 162 31.63 11.10 -13.00
CA ASN A 162 32.26 11.67 -14.20
C ASN A 162 31.59 11.17 -15.50
N GLY A 163 30.30 10.82 -15.46
CA GLY A 163 29.62 10.17 -16.58
C GLY A 163 28.27 10.80 -16.93
N GLN A 164 27.78 10.45 -18.11
CA GLN A 164 26.43 10.80 -18.54
C GLN A 164 25.39 10.12 -17.65
N ALA A 165 24.25 10.78 -17.46
CA ALA A 165 23.07 10.18 -16.87
C ALA A 165 22.65 8.92 -17.65
N ILE A 166 22.34 7.85 -16.92
CA ILE A 166 21.97 6.55 -17.45
C ILE A 166 20.56 6.24 -16.94
N ASP A 167 19.63 6.03 -17.86
CA ASP A 167 18.31 5.55 -17.51
C ASP A 167 18.34 4.04 -17.29
N LEU A 168 17.78 3.65 -16.15
CA LEU A 168 17.71 2.28 -15.69
C LEU A 168 16.25 1.89 -15.51
N ARG A 169 15.92 0.70 -16.01
CA ARG A 169 14.61 0.08 -15.85
C ARG A 169 14.77 -1.34 -15.33
N LEU A 170 14.16 -1.67 -14.20
CA LEU A 170 14.17 -2.99 -13.61
C LEU A 170 12.77 -3.61 -13.75
N LYS A 171 12.65 -4.67 -14.56
CA LYS A 171 11.41 -5.44 -14.69
C LYS A 171 11.48 -6.64 -13.75
N LEU A 172 10.60 -6.70 -12.76
CA LEU A 172 10.53 -7.79 -11.78
C LEU A 172 9.26 -8.62 -11.98
N LYS A 173 9.42 -9.93 -11.90
CA LYS A 173 8.34 -10.90 -11.70
C LYS A 173 8.54 -11.53 -10.33
N GLN A 174 7.48 -11.59 -9.56
CA GLN A 174 7.51 -12.20 -8.23
C GLN A 174 6.36 -13.21 -8.13
N ASP A 175 6.67 -14.40 -7.64
CA ASP A 175 5.74 -15.46 -7.31
C ASP A 175 6.04 -15.93 -5.88
N GLY A 176 5.34 -15.34 -4.91
CA GLY A 176 5.67 -15.49 -3.49
C GLY A 176 7.08 -14.98 -3.19
N ASP A 177 7.95 -15.86 -2.70
CA ASP A 177 9.35 -15.52 -2.39
C ASP A 177 10.29 -15.64 -3.60
N LYS A 178 9.82 -16.20 -4.71
CA LYS A 178 10.61 -16.32 -5.94
C LYS A 178 10.57 -15.00 -6.68
N LEU A 179 11.70 -14.29 -6.64
CA LEU A 179 11.89 -13.08 -7.42
C LEU A 179 12.76 -13.39 -8.64
N GLY A 180 12.35 -12.89 -9.80
CA GLY A 180 13.14 -12.91 -11.02
C GLY A 180 12.99 -11.58 -11.75
N GLY A 181 13.89 -11.28 -12.67
CA GLY A 181 13.80 -10.02 -13.39
C GLY A 181 14.97 -9.70 -14.29
N VAL A 182 14.85 -8.59 -14.98
CA VAL A 182 15.89 -8.04 -15.85
C VAL A 182 16.13 -6.57 -15.52
N LEU A 183 17.40 -6.20 -15.44
CA LEU A 183 17.84 -4.80 -15.41
C LEU A 183 18.17 -4.37 -16.84
N ILE A 184 17.56 -3.28 -17.28
CA ILE A 184 17.72 -2.69 -18.60
C ILE A 184 18.52 -1.40 -18.43
N ARG A 185 19.63 -1.30 -19.17
CA ARG A 185 20.49 -0.12 -19.23
C ARG A 185 20.66 0.31 -20.68
N ASN A 186 20.22 1.50 -21.05
CA ASN A 186 20.30 1.99 -22.43
C ASN A 186 19.85 0.91 -23.43
N GLU A 187 18.65 0.36 -23.22
CA GLU A 187 18.03 -0.74 -24.01
C GLU A 187 18.67 -2.13 -23.87
N ASN A 188 19.87 -2.24 -23.29
CA ASN A 188 20.49 -3.54 -23.06
C ASN A 188 19.89 -4.22 -21.82
N GLU A 189 19.13 -5.30 -22.04
CA GLU A 189 18.55 -6.10 -20.96
C GLU A 189 19.58 -7.11 -20.41
N ARG A 190 19.64 -7.25 -19.08
CA ARG A 190 20.45 -8.27 -18.40
C ARG A 190 19.66 -8.92 -17.27
N PRO A 191 19.67 -10.25 -17.13
CA PRO A 191 19.02 -10.91 -16.02
C PRO A 191 19.70 -10.52 -14.69
N ILE A 192 18.89 -10.42 -13.64
CA ILE A 192 19.41 -10.34 -12.28
C ILE A 192 19.86 -11.72 -11.81
N SER A 193 20.81 -11.76 -10.88
CA SER A 193 21.34 -12.98 -10.27
C SER A 193 21.20 -12.93 -8.75
N ASP A 194 21.09 -14.09 -8.11
CA ASP A 194 20.91 -14.26 -6.67
C ASP A 194 19.84 -13.33 -6.04
N PRO A 195 18.62 -13.28 -6.60
CA PRO A 195 17.58 -12.44 -6.04
C PRO A 195 17.12 -12.98 -4.69
N GLN A 196 16.99 -12.10 -3.70
CA GLN A 196 16.48 -12.43 -2.37
C GLN A 196 15.37 -11.45 -2.01
N VAL A 197 14.35 -11.95 -1.33
CA VAL A 197 13.24 -11.18 -0.77
C VAL A 197 13.09 -11.54 0.70
N LYS A 198 13.00 -10.52 1.57
CA LYS A 198 12.74 -10.68 2.98
C LYS A 198 11.84 -9.55 3.47
N GLY A 199 10.54 -9.82 3.59
CA GLY A 199 9.58 -8.77 3.91
C GLY A 199 9.58 -7.69 2.84
N GLU A 200 9.87 -6.45 3.22
CA GLU A 200 9.95 -5.27 2.33
C GLU A 200 11.37 -5.04 1.78
N GLU A 201 12.33 -5.93 2.09
CA GLU A 201 13.69 -5.85 1.58
C GLU A 201 13.88 -6.77 0.37
N LEU A 202 14.63 -6.27 -0.62
CA LEU A 202 15.15 -7.06 -1.73
C LEU A 202 16.66 -6.93 -1.83
N SER A 203 17.29 -7.96 -2.39
CA SER A 203 18.66 -7.88 -2.89
C SER A 203 18.77 -8.64 -4.22
N PHE A 204 19.69 -8.21 -5.08
CA PHE A 204 20.06 -8.95 -6.28
C PHE A 204 21.43 -8.49 -6.77
N LYS A 205 22.01 -9.25 -7.70
CA LYS A 205 23.27 -8.94 -8.38
C LYS A 205 23.03 -8.73 -9.87
N VAL A 206 23.89 -7.95 -10.50
CA VAL A 206 23.98 -7.84 -11.95
C VAL A 206 25.43 -8.08 -12.34
N ILE A 207 25.67 -9.16 -13.09
CA ILE A 207 26.98 -9.62 -13.49
C ILE A 207 27.28 -9.12 -14.92
N ARG A 208 28.47 -8.57 -15.13
CA ARG A 208 28.92 -8.08 -16.43
C ARG A 208 30.34 -8.53 -16.71
N GLU A 209 30.57 -9.11 -17.87
CA GLU A 209 31.91 -9.29 -18.41
C GLU A 209 32.37 -8.02 -19.12
N ARG A 210 33.59 -7.58 -18.81
CA ARG A 210 34.24 -6.43 -19.44
C ARG A 210 35.74 -6.66 -19.46
N ASP A 211 36.37 -6.52 -20.63
CA ASP A 211 37.84 -6.59 -20.78
C ASP A 211 38.46 -7.87 -20.16
N GLY A 212 37.73 -9.00 -20.25
CA GLY A 212 38.14 -10.29 -19.66
C GLY A 212 37.97 -10.40 -18.14
N ARG A 213 37.35 -9.40 -17.50
CA ARG A 213 37.06 -9.36 -16.06
C ARG A 213 35.55 -9.36 -15.81
N THR A 214 35.13 -10.15 -14.82
CA THR A 214 33.79 -10.09 -14.25
C THR A 214 33.65 -8.88 -13.31
N VAL A 215 32.70 -8.00 -13.62
CA VAL A 215 32.24 -6.90 -12.78
C VAL A 215 30.91 -7.27 -12.16
N THR A 216 30.79 -7.16 -10.84
CA THR A 216 29.56 -7.50 -10.11
C THR A 216 28.99 -6.27 -9.43
N ALA A 217 27.79 -5.85 -9.84
CA ALA A 217 27.03 -4.83 -9.13
C ALA A 217 26.05 -5.51 -8.18
N LYS A 218 26.13 -5.21 -6.88
CA LYS A 218 25.24 -5.72 -5.83
C LYS A 218 24.23 -4.64 -5.46
N TYR A 219 22.95 -4.96 -5.52
CA TYR A 219 21.86 -4.07 -5.14
C TYR A 219 21.23 -4.56 -3.84
N ASN A 220 21.01 -3.64 -2.91
CA ASN A 220 20.08 -3.80 -1.80
C ASN A 220 19.03 -2.69 -1.88
N GLY A 221 17.81 -2.99 -1.49
CA GLY A 221 16.72 -2.02 -1.50
C GLY A 221 15.61 -2.36 -0.53
N THR A 222 14.98 -1.33 0.01
CA THR A 222 13.79 -1.42 0.85
C THR A 222 12.62 -0.76 0.12
N LEU A 223 11.51 -1.49 0.05
CA LEU A 223 10.25 -1.03 -0.53
C LEU A 223 9.53 -0.11 0.45
N SER A 224 9.07 1.04 -0.06
CA SER A 224 8.16 1.94 0.64
C SER A 224 7.13 2.45 -0.36
N GLY A 225 5.99 1.74 -0.46
CA GLY A 225 4.92 2.04 -1.41
C GLY A 225 5.35 1.78 -2.87
N ASP A 226 5.38 2.84 -3.69
CA ASP A 226 5.82 2.79 -5.10
C ASP A 226 7.27 3.23 -5.28
N THR A 227 8.07 3.16 -4.22
CA THR A 227 9.49 3.53 -4.25
C THR A 227 10.33 2.42 -3.63
N ILE A 228 11.45 2.08 -4.27
CA ILE A 228 12.52 1.25 -3.67
C ILE A 228 13.74 2.14 -3.49
N LYS A 229 14.27 2.21 -2.27
CA LYS A 229 15.51 2.94 -1.95
C LYS A 229 16.55 1.98 -1.43
N GLY A 230 17.81 2.19 -1.80
CA GLY A 230 18.89 1.46 -1.16
C GLY A 230 20.25 1.81 -1.73
N LYS A 231 21.19 0.87 -1.60
CA LYS A 231 22.58 1.03 -2.01
C LYS A 231 22.94 0.03 -3.09
N MET A 232 23.73 0.51 -4.05
CA MET A 232 24.35 -0.28 -5.10
C MET A 232 25.86 -0.22 -4.90
N GLU A 233 26.49 -1.38 -4.73
CA GLU A 233 27.95 -1.53 -4.66
C GLU A 233 28.45 -2.09 -5.99
N SER A 234 29.48 -1.49 -6.58
CA SER A 234 30.05 -1.92 -7.86
C SER A 234 31.54 -1.64 -7.92
N ASP A 235 32.30 -2.58 -8.48
CA ASP A 235 33.74 -2.46 -8.74
C ASP A 235 34.04 -2.05 -10.20
N TYR A 236 33.05 -1.47 -10.90
CA TYR A 236 33.14 -1.10 -12.32
C TYR A 236 34.33 -0.19 -12.68
N SER A 237 34.79 0.64 -11.74
CA SER A 237 35.94 1.54 -11.89
C SER A 237 37.28 0.92 -11.44
N GLY A 238 37.30 -0.36 -11.09
CA GLY A 238 38.47 -1.09 -10.59
C GLY A 238 38.60 -1.09 -9.06
N GLN A 239 37.91 -0.19 -8.36
CA GLN A 239 37.77 -0.16 -6.90
C GLN A 239 36.27 -0.24 -6.52
N PRO A 240 35.91 -0.90 -5.40
CA PRO A 240 34.53 -0.92 -4.94
C PRO A 240 34.02 0.49 -4.62
N GLN A 241 32.91 0.87 -5.21
CA GLN A 241 32.20 2.11 -4.93
C GLN A 241 30.76 1.81 -4.55
N THR A 242 30.21 2.62 -3.63
CA THR A 242 28.81 2.53 -3.20
C THR A 242 28.04 3.76 -3.64
N PHE A 243 26.85 3.55 -4.18
CA PHE A 243 25.95 4.60 -4.66
C PHE A 243 24.56 4.40 -4.08
N ASP A 244 23.92 5.48 -3.67
CA ASP A 244 22.50 5.45 -3.35
C ASP A 244 21.68 5.37 -4.64
N TRP A 245 20.60 4.61 -4.61
CA TRP A 245 19.64 4.55 -5.71
C TRP A 245 18.22 4.63 -5.17
N GLU A 246 17.35 5.25 -5.95
CA GLU A 246 15.93 5.39 -5.68
C GLU A 246 15.16 5.09 -6.95
N ALA A 247 14.55 3.91 -7.00
CA ALA A 247 13.67 3.53 -8.10
C ALA A 247 12.22 3.82 -7.76
N LYS A 248 11.49 4.36 -8.74
CA LYS A 248 10.05 4.58 -8.66
C LYS A 248 9.36 3.56 -9.53
N ARG A 249 8.23 3.03 -9.06
CA ARG A 249 7.41 2.14 -9.86
C ARG A 249 6.95 2.90 -11.10
N GLU A 250 7.22 2.34 -12.27
CA GLU A 250 6.64 2.83 -13.52
C GLU A 250 5.13 2.64 -13.38
N LYS A 251 4.40 3.76 -13.31
CA LYS A 251 2.95 3.69 -13.41
C LYS A 251 2.66 3.02 -14.74
N ALA A 252 1.95 1.89 -14.70
CA ALA A 252 1.40 1.32 -15.92
C ALA A 252 0.71 2.46 -16.67
N ALA A 253 1.06 2.66 -17.94
CA ALA A 253 0.30 3.56 -18.78
C ALA A 253 -1.16 3.13 -18.63
N VAL A 254 -1.98 3.97 -18.00
CA VAL A 254 -3.39 3.66 -17.82
C VAL A 254 -3.92 3.57 -19.25
N ALA A 255 -4.19 2.35 -19.72
CA ALA A 255 -4.73 2.16 -21.04
C ALA A 255 -5.98 3.03 -21.11
N SER A 256 -6.07 3.89 -22.14
CA SER A 256 -7.25 4.70 -22.31
C SER A 256 -8.46 3.79 -22.44
N ALA A 257 -9.51 4.05 -21.67
CA ALA A 257 -10.80 3.39 -21.82
C ALA A 257 -11.52 3.85 -23.09
N ALA A 258 -11.10 4.98 -23.69
CA ALA A 258 -11.71 5.48 -24.92
C ALA A 258 -11.57 4.47 -26.07
N GLY A 259 -12.63 4.33 -26.86
CA GLY A 259 -12.69 3.39 -27.97
C GLY A 259 -13.97 2.55 -27.96
N THR A 260 -14.03 1.60 -28.88
CA THR A 260 -15.18 0.70 -29.05
C THR A 260 -14.85 -0.66 -28.43
N TRP A 261 -15.79 -1.19 -27.67
CA TRP A 261 -15.66 -2.44 -26.92
C TRP A 261 -16.83 -3.36 -27.25
N GLN A 262 -16.57 -4.66 -27.32
CA GLN A 262 -17.59 -5.67 -27.61
C GLN A 262 -17.48 -6.89 -26.70
N TRP A 263 -18.63 -7.42 -26.29
CA TRP A 263 -18.76 -8.71 -25.60
C TRP A 263 -20.12 -9.35 -25.88
N THR A 264 -20.21 -10.64 -25.55
CA THR A 264 -21.45 -11.40 -25.59
C THR A 264 -21.93 -11.63 -24.16
N LEU A 265 -23.20 -11.32 -23.90
CA LEU A 265 -23.90 -11.68 -22.69
C LEU A 265 -24.83 -12.86 -22.99
N SER A 266 -24.61 -13.99 -22.33
CA SER A 266 -25.50 -15.15 -22.43
C SER A 266 -26.54 -15.10 -21.30
N PHE A 267 -27.82 -14.96 -21.67
CA PHE A 267 -28.92 -14.93 -20.72
C PHE A 267 -30.05 -15.86 -21.20
N GLN A 268 -30.49 -16.79 -20.33
CA GLN A 268 -31.54 -17.77 -20.63
C GLN A 268 -31.30 -18.57 -21.93
N GLY A 269 -30.05 -18.87 -22.25
CA GLY A 269 -29.68 -19.60 -23.47
C GLY A 269 -29.68 -18.74 -24.74
N GLN A 270 -29.93 -17.44 -24.64
CA GLN A 270 -29.79 -16.48 -25.72
C GLN A 270 -28.51 -15.66 -25.55
N ASP A 271 -27.74 -15.56 -26.62
CA ASP A 271 -26.57 -14.70 -26.70
C ASP A 271 -26.97 -13.32 -27.21
N ILE A 272 -26.55 -12.29 -26.47
CA ILE A 272 -26.82 -10.90 -26.78
C ILE A 272 -25.47 -10.20 -26.93
N GLU A 273 -25.18 -9.71 -28.14
CA GLU A 273 -24.01 -8.86 -28.36
C GLU A 273 -24.24 -7.47 -27.75
N VAL A 274 -23.23 -6.99 -27.03
CA VAL A 274 -23.19 -5.65 -26.47
C VAL A 274 -22.00 -4.91 -27.04
N THR A 275 -22.26 -3.73 -27.61
CA THR A 275 -21.23 -2.79 -28.05
C THR A 275 -21.22 -1.58 -27.10
N LEU A 276 -20.05 -1.18 -26.63
CA LEU A 276 -19.85 0.01 -25.80
C LEU A 276 -18.83 0.93 -26.47
N LYS A 277 -19.25 2.16 -26.79
CA LYS A 277 -18.37 3.22 -27.29
C LYS A 277 -18.08 4.18 -26.15
N LEU A 278 -16.81 4.30 -25.75
CA LEU A 278 -16.37 5.15 -24.66
C LEU A 278 -15.56 6.35 -25.17
N GLN A 279 -15.79 7.49 -24.55
CA GLN A 279 -14.93 8.66 -24.56
C GLN A 279 -14.42 8.89 -23.13
N GLN A 280 -13.16 9.30 -23.00
CA GLN A 280 -12.52 9.53 -21.71
C GLN A 280 -12.01 10.96 -21.61
N ASP A 281 -12.36 11.63 -20.52
CA ASP A 281 -11.82 12.93 -20.12
C ASP A 281 -11.28 12.81 -18.68
N GLY A 282 -9.95 12.65 -18.55
CA GLY A 282 -9.31 12.34 -17.28
C GLY A 282 -9.85 11.04 -16.67
N GLU A 283 -10.41 11.12 -15.47
CA GLU A 283 -11.06 9.98 -14.80
C GLU A 283 -12.50 9.76 -15.26
N LYS A 284 -13.15 10.73 -15.93
CA LYS A 284 -14.55 10.66 -16.31
C LYS A 284 -14.72 9.88 -17.61
N LEU A 285 -15.71 9.00 -17.63
CA LEU A 285 -16.13 8.27 -18.82
C LEU A 285 -17.52 8.73 -19.27
N THR A 286 -17.65 8.93 -20.57
CA THR A 286 -18.93 9.12 -21.26
C THR A 286 -19.00 8.12 -22.40
N GLY A 287 -20.19 7.84 -22.91
CA GLY A 287 -20.32 6.83 -23.94
C GLY A 287 -21.73 6.32 -24.14
N VAL A 288 -21.84 5.43 -25.13
CA VAL A 288 -23.09 4.80 -25.55
C VAL A 288 -22.93 3.29 -25.50
N SER A 289 -23.87 2.62 -24.84
CA SER A 289 -24.02 1.17 -24.82
C SER A 289 -25.16 0.78 -25.75
N SER A 290 -24.89 -0.10 -26.72
CA SER A 290 -25.85 -0.69 -27.65
C SER A 290 -26.00 -2.18 -27.37
N VAL A 291 -27.23 -2.66 -27.25
CA VAL A 291 -27.55 -4.07 -27.00
C VAL A 291 -28.42 -4.60 -28.14
N GLY A 292 -28.08 -5.78 -28.67
CA GLY A 292 -28.96 -6.49 -29.62
C GLY A 292 -29.24 -5.74 -30.93
N GLY A 293 -28.24 -5.09 -31.52
CA GLY A 293 -28.32 -4.54 -32.87
C GLY A 293 -28.99 -3.17 -33.02
N GLY A 294 -29.18 -2.40 -31.94
CA GLY A 294 -29.62 -1.00 -32.09
C GLY A 294 -30.25 -0.33 -30.86
N ASN A 295 -30.47 -1.05 -29.75
CA ASN A 295 -30.99 -0.42 -28.54
C ASN A 295 -29.87 0.32 -27.78
N GLU A 296 -29.72 1.60 -28.11
CA GLU A 296 -28.70 2.49 -27.56
C GLU A 296 -29.17 3.19 -26.28
N ALA A 297 -28.26 3.28 -25.30
CA ALA A 297 -28.44 4.09 -24.11
C ALA A 297 -27.10 4.70 -23.69
N ASN A 298 -27.15 5.96 -23.23
CA ASN A 298 -25.98 6.61 -22.67
C ASN A 298 -25.56 5.94 -21.37
N ILE A 299 -24.26 5.92 -21.10
CA ILE A 299 -23.76 5.55 -19.78
C ILE A 299 -23.92 6.72 -18.81
N GLU A 300 -24.10 6.40 -17.55
CA GLU A 300 -24.20 7.30 -16.41
C GLU A 300 -23.08 6.96 -15.41
N ASP A 301 -22.67 7.91 -14.56
CA ASP A 301 -21.69 7.72 -13.48
C ASP A 301 -20.37 7.03 -13.89
N GLY A 302 -19.94 7.24 -15.14
CA GLY A 302 -18.78 6.59 -15.72
C GLY A 302 -17.45 7.13 -15.17
N TRP A 303 -16.57 6.24 -14.71
CA TRP A 303 -15.21 6.60 -14.31
C TRP A 303 -14.17 5.50 -14.54
N LEU A 304 -12.90 5.91 -14.66
CA LEU A 304 -11.71 5.06 -14.70
C LEU A 304 -10.67 5.56 -13.66
N ARG A 305 -10.35 4.75 -12.66
CA ARG A 305 -9.39 5.08 -11.58
C ARG A 305 -8.48 3.89 -11.30
N GLY A 306 -7.18 4.07 -11.41
CA GLY A 306 -6.21 3.01 -11.10
C GLY A 306 -6.40 1.71 -11.89
N GLY A 307 -6.93 1.78 -13.12
CA GLY A 307 -7.26 0.61 -13.94
C GLY A 307 -8.60 -0.06 -13.61
N GLU A 308 -9.34 0.43 -12.61
CA GLU A 308 -10.72 0.04 -12.34
C GLU A 308 -11.68 0.95 -13.10
N ILE A 309 -12.65 0.36 -13.79
CA ILE A 309 -13.70 1.03 -14.56
C ILE A 309 -15.05 0.75 -13.92
N SER A 310 -15.90 1.77 -13.83
CA SER A 310 -17.31 1.61 -13.46
C SER A 310 -18.20 2.56 -14.25
N TYR A 311 -19.42 2.14 -14.53
CA TYR A 311 -20.46 2.95 -15.15
C TYR A 311 -21.83 2.29 -14.94
N THR A 312 -22.89 3.06 -15.09
CA THR A 312 -24.28 2.61 -15.05
C THR A 312 -24.91 2.78 -16.43
N VAL A 313 -25.85 1.91 -16.79
CA VAL A 313 -26.71 2.09 -17.96
C VAL A 313 -28.15 1.87 -17.53
N THR A 314 -28.98 2.88 -17.76
CA THR A 314 -30.42 2.83 -17.46
C THR A 314 -31.20 2.78 -18.78
N ARG A 315 -32.10 1.80 -18.91
CA ARG A 315 -33.03 1.67 -20.05
C ARG A 315 -34.46 1.60 -19.56
N GLU A 316 -35.40 2.11 -20.34
CA GLU A 316 -36.82 2.00 -20.04
C GLU A 316 -37.48 1.07 -21.05
N ARG A 317 -38.27 0.11 -20.56
CA ARG A 317 -39.04 -0.82 -21.38
C ARG A 317 -40.38 -1.04 -20.71
N ASP A 318 -41.48 -0.83 -21.44
CA ASP A 318 -42.84 -1.05 -20.97
C ASP A 318 -43.15 -0.32 -19.64
N GLY A 319 -42.61 0.90 -19.47
CA GLY A 319 -42.75 1.72 -18.25
C GLY A 319 -41.90 1.26 -17.06
N GLN A 320 -41.09 0.22 -17.20
CA GLN A 320 -40.15 -0.25 -16.18
C GLN A 320 -38.73 0.23 -16.47
N LYS A 321 -38.07 0.75 -15.43
CA LYS A 321 -36.66 1.11 -15.48
C LYS A 321 -35.78 -0.10 -15.19
N LEU A 322 -34.91 -0.37 -16.15
CA LEU A 322 -33.93 -1.43 -16.12
C LEU A 322 -32.54 -0.82 -15.95
N THR A 323 -31.92 -1.06 -14.81
CA THR A 323 -30.61 -0.50 -14.46
C THR A 323 -29.56 -1.60 -14.48
N ALA A 324 -28.44 -1.32 -15.13
CA ALA A 324 -27.28 -2.18 -15.21
C ALA A 324 -26.05 -1.43 -14.69
N LYS A 325 -25.45 -1.93 -13.61
CA LYS A 325 -24.23 -1.38 -12.99
C LYS A 325 -23.05 -2.24 -13.37
N TYR A 326 -22.09 -1.65 -14.08
CA TYR A 326 -20.86 -2.30 -14.50
C TYR A 326 -19.71 -1.88 -13.59
N LYS A 327 -18.90 -2.86 -13.20
CA LYS A 327 -17.63 -2.63 -12.51
C LYS A 327 -16.61 -3.66 -12.99
N GLY A 328 -15.41 -3.23 -13.33
CA GLY A 328 -14.40 -4.12 -13.90
C GLY A 328 -12.99 -3.56 -13.88
N LYS A 329 -12.04 -4.34 -14.39
CA LYS A 329 -10.63 -4.00 -14.49
C LYS A 329 -10.23 -3.92 -15.96
N LEU A 330 -9.60 -2.81 -16.34
CA LEU A 330 -9.07 -2.54 -17.66
C LEU A 330 -7.60 -2.97 -17.72
N GLU A 331 -7.29 -3.90 -18.62
CA GLU A 331 -5.95 -4.41 -18.88
C GLU A 331 -5.69 -4.41 -20.39
N GLY A 332 -5.14 -3.30 -20.90
CA GLY A 332 -4.87 -3.12 -22.33
C GLY A 332 -6.13 -3.07 -23.19
N ASP A 333 -6.35 -4.11 -23.98
CA ASP A 333 -7.49 -4.26 -24.91
C ASP A 333 -8.59 -5.18 -24.35
N LYS A 334 -8.58 -5.42 -23.04
CA LYS A 334 -9.55 -6.28 -22.36
C LYS A 334 -10.11 -5.58 -21.12
N ILE A 335 -11.42 -5.74 -20.91
CA ILE A 335 -12.07 -5.40 -19.64
C ILE A 335 -12.76 -6.65 -19.11
N THR A 336 -12.49 -7.01 -17.87
CA THR A 336 -13.21 -8.08 -17.16
C THR A 336 -13.84 -7.55 -15.89
N GLY A 337 -15.03 -8.03 -15.55
CA GLY A 337 -15.69 -7.56 -14.35
C GLY A 337 -17.04 -8.18 -14.08
N LYS A 338 -17.80 -7.51 -13.23
CA LYS A 338 -19.17 -7.87 -12.86
C LYS A 338 -20.16 -6.82 -13.34
N LEU A 339 -21.29 -7.32 -13.83
CA LEU A 339 -22.48 -6.57 -14.20
C LEU A 339 -23.58 -6.96 -13.22
N THR A 340 -24.17 -6.00 -12.51
CA THR A 340 -25.36 -6.23 -11.67
C THR A 340 -26.57 -5.54 -12.31
N SER A 341 -27.66 -6.28 -12.54
CA SER A 341 -28.84 -5.73 -13.19
C SER A 341 -30.15 -6.42 -12.79
N ASN A 342 -31.25 -5.66 -12.89
CA ASN A 342 -32.63 -6.11 -12.69
C ASN A 342 -33.34 -6.52 -14.00
N PHE A 343 -32.63 -6.76 -15.11
CA PHE A 343 -33.24 -7.14 -16.41
C PHE A 343 -34.17 -8.37 -16.37
N SER A 344 -34.09 -9.20 -15.32
CA SER A 344 -34.91 -10.39 -15.11
C SER A 344 -36.06 -10.23 -14.12
N GLY A 345 -36.40 -9.01 -13.71
CA GLY A 345 -37.41 -8.72 -12.68
C GLY A 345 -36.85 -8.76 -11.24
N GLU A 346 -35.75 -9.49 -11.01
CA GLU A 346 -34.94 -9.47 -9.80
C GLU A 346 -33.50 -9.07 -10.12
N GLU A 347 -32.78 -8.53 -9.13
CA GLU A 347 -31.36 -8.17 -9.26
C GLU A 347 -30.48 -9.42 -9.36
N ARG A 348 -29.62 -9.46 -10.38
CA ARG A 348 -28.66 -10.54 -10.63
C ARG A 348 -27.30 -9.98 -11.00
N THR A 349 -26.25 -10.71 -10.61
CA THR A 349 -24.87 -10.39 -10.98
C THR A 349 -24.33 -11.41 -11.98
N LEU A 350 -23.75 -10.93 -13.07
CA LEU A 350 -23.15 -11.72 -14.14
C LEU A 350 -21.69 -11.26 -14.35
N ASP A 351 -20.82 -12.17 -14.75
CA ASP A 351 -19.49 -11.80 -15.22
C ASP A 351 -19.58 -11.25 -16.65
N TRP A 352 -18.76 -10.25 -16.97
CA TRP A 352 -18.63 -9.73 -18.33
C TRP A 352 -17.17 -9.62 -18.73
N ASN A 353 -16.91 -9.77 -20.02
CA ASN A 353 -15.56 -9.79 -20.59
C ASN A 353 -15.57 -9.12 -21.95
N ALA A 354 -15.23 -7.83 -21.97
CA ALA A 354 -15.16 -7.04 -23.19
C ALA A 354 -13.78 -7.00 -23.79
N LYS A 355 -13.77 -7.00 -25.12
CA LYS A 355 -12.57 -6.82 -25.95
C LYS A 355 -12.67 -5.53 -26.72
N ARG A 356 -11.56 -4.82 -26.86
CA ARG A 356 -11.49 -3.63 -27.70
C ARG A 356 -11.60 -4.03 -29.17
N VAL A 357 -12.46 -3.36 -29.91
CA VAL A 357 -12.55 -3.47 -31.36
C VAL A 357 -11.42 -2.64 -31.94
N LYS A 358 -10.53 -3.28 -32.71
CA LYS A 358 -9.47 -2.57 -33.43
C LYS A 358 -10.09 -1.80 -34.61
N PRO A 359 -9.62 -0.57 -34.89
CA PRO A 359 -10.10 0.22 -36.01
C PRO A 359 -9.83 -0.45 -37.37
#